data_AF-Q4TTC8-F1
#
_entry.id   AF-Q4TTC8-F1
#
_cell.length_a   1.000
_cell.length_b   1.000
_cell.length_c   1.000
_cell.angle_alpha   90.00
_cell.angle_beta   90.00
_cell.angle_gamma   90.00
#
_symmetry.space_group_name_H-M   'P 1'
#
loop_
_entity.id
_entity.type
_entity.pdbx_description
1 polymer ?
#
loop_
_entity_poly.entity_id
_entity_poly.type
_entity_poly.pdbx_seq_one_letter_code
_entity_poly.pdbx_strand_id
1 'polypeptide(L)'
;MLRWFHVEDEKTFLFGIQFRNRKLVTFFALVQLVVASVSFAQHIYSVALFNKIFYCSFNETRSNTGHFLSHDVIIFDFGLFHELINVQECIANYLDGGYMRCLWCFTQMIALTLTIWTTLCIPKPHPLLLWPMLIIQNAYCFGLVILTIATADKLLVALFHPVNAHLNLMILYFAVGTSINHFFDYILWHYYWYEEFQYIGRTGKHVIPFWV
;
A
#
# COMPACT_ATOMS: atom_id res chain seq x y z
N MET A 1 12.70 -15.28 26.01
CA MET A 1 12.86 -14.03 25.23
C MET A 1 11.46 -13.48 25.03
N LEU A 2 11.13 -12.29 25.53
CA LEU A 2 9.77 -11.73 25.41
C LEU A 2 9.47 -11.50 23.92
N ARG A 3 8.83 -12.48 23.27
CA ARG A 3 8.36 -12.39 21.89
C ARG A 3 7.11 -11.52 21.87
N TRP A 4 7.28 -10.22 22.09
CA TRP A 4 6.19 -9.23 22.02
C TRP A 4 5.54 -9.20 20.63
N PHE A 5 6.31 -9.53 19.60
CA PHE A 5 5.89 -9.58 18.22
C PHE A 5 6.52 -10.78 17.52
N HIS A 6 5.69 -11.66 16.96
CA HIS A 6 6.14 -12.79 16.16
C HIS A 6 5.07 -13.12 15.11
N VAL A 7 5.46 -13.23 13.85
CA VAL A 7 4.58 -13.68 12.76
C VAL A 7 4.97 -15.12 12.42
N GLU A 8 4.02 -16.03 12.57
CA GLU A 8 4.11 -17.41 12.05
C GLU A 8 3.19 -17.52 10.82
N ASP A 9 3.32 -18.58 10.04
CA ASP A 9 2.57 -18.75 8.78
C ASP A 9 1.05 -18.76 9.01
N GLU A 10 0.55 -19.47 10.03
CA GLU A 10 -0.89 -19.51 10.34
C GLU A 10 -1.36 -18.25 11.10
N LYS A 11 -0.52 -17.73 12.01
CA LYS A 11 -0.96 -16.79 13.05
C LYS A 11 0.13 -15.76 13.39
N THR A 12 -0.32 -14.55 13.67
CA THR A 12 0.52 -13.45 14.15
C THR A 12 0.25 -13.20 15.64
N PHE A 13 1.31 -13.06 16.42
CA PHE A 13 1.29 -12.75 17.83
C PHE A 13 1.71 -11.29 18.04
N LEU A 14 0.80 -10.51 18.64
CA LEU A 14 0.98 -9.09 18.94
C LEU A 14 0.63 -8.87 20.41
N PHE A 15 1.62 -8.49 21.22
CA PHE A 15 1.45 -8.19 22.65
C PHE A 15 0.72 -9.30 23.44
N GLY A 16 1.02 -10.56 23.10
CA GLY A 16 0.39 -11.75 23.71
C GLY A 16 -0.96 -12.15 23.12
N ILE A 17 -1.54 -11.36 22.21
CA ILE A 17 -2.78 -11.70 21.50
C ILE A 17 -2.44 -12.42 20.20
N GLN A 18 -3.12 -13.54 19.95
CA GLN A 18 -2.95 -14.34 18.76
C GLN A 18 -4.05 -14.04 17.74
N PHE A 19 -3.64 -13.60 16.55
CA PHE A 19 -4.52 -13.33 15.42
C PHE A 19 -4.25 -14.33 14.31
N ARG A 20 -5.30 -14.93 13.74
CA ARG A 20 -5.14 -15.75 12.52
C ARG A 20 -4.80 -14.86 11.35
N ASN A 21 -3.76 -15.19 10.59
CA ASN A 21 -3.31 -14.39 9.46
C ASN A 21 -4.41 -14.19 8.42
N ARG A 22 -5.26 -15.21 8.20
CA ARG A 22 -6.47 -15.06 7.37
C ARG A 22 -7.33 -13.86 7.74
N LYS A 23 -7.59 -13.65 9.05
CA LYS A 23 -8.39 -12.51 9.51
C LYS A 23 -7.65 -11.18 9.34
N LEU A 24 -6.35 -11.16 9.59
CA LEU A 24 -5.52 -9.97 9.40
C LEU A 24 -5.47 -9.58 7.92
N VAL A 25 -5.26 -10.55 7.02
CA VAL A 25 -5.28 -10.32 5.57
C VAL A 25 -6.62 -9.75 5.13
N THR A 26 -7.74 -10.33 5.58
CA THR A 26 -9.07 -9.78 5.27
C THR A 26 -9.23 -8.35 5.80
N PHE A 27 -8.79 -8.08 7.02
CA PHE A 27 -8.87 -6.75 7.63
C PHE A 27 -8.04 -5.71 6.87
N PHE A 28 -6.76 -5.98 6.63
CA PHE A 28 -5.89 -5.07 5.89
C PHE A 28 -6.36 -4.90 4.45
N ALA A 29 -6.84 -5.96 3.79
CA ALA A 29 -7.40 -5.87 2.46
C ALA A 29 -8.64 -4.97 2.41
N LEU A 30 -9.53 -5.04 3.41
CA LEU A 30 -10.70 -4.14 3.50
C LEU A 30 -10.28 -2.68 3.68
N VAL A 31 -9.34 -2.40 4.59
CA VAL A 31 -8.84 -1.04 4.83
C VAL A 31 -8.17 -0.49 3.57
N GLN A 32 -7.30 -1.28 2.94
CA GLN A 32 -6.60 -0.86 1.74
C GLN A 32 -7.53 -0.73 0.53
N LEU A 33 -8.63 -1.49 0.47
CA LEU A 33 -9.66 -1.34 -0.57
C LEU A 33 -10.36 0.02 -0.44
N VAL A 34 -10.64 0.48 0.78
CA VAL A 34 -11.17 1.83 1.01
C VAL A 34 -10.17 2.89 0.53
N VAL A 35 -8.90 2.78 0.90
CA VAL A 35 -7.84 3.72 0.47
C VAL A 35 -7.68 3.74 -1.05
N ALA A 36 -7.66 2.57 -1.69
CA ALA A 36 -7.57 2.44 -3.14
C ALA A 36 -8.82 3.00 -3.84
N SER A 37 -10.01 2.80 -3.28
CA SER A 37 -11.27 3.36 -3.82
C SER A 37 -11.29 4.88 -3.75
N VAL A 38 -10.88 5.47 -2.63
CA VAL A 38 -10.74 6.93 -2.48
C VAL A 38 -9.73 7.48 -3.48
N SER A 39 -8.59 6.80 -3.65
CA SER A 39 -7.56 7.18 -4.61
C SER A 39 -8.04 7.06 -6.06
N PHE A 40 -8.80 6.04 -6.38
CA PHE A 40 -9.42 5.90 -7.70
C PHE A 40 -10.50 6.97 -7.95
N ALA A 41 -11.26 7.35 -6.92
CA ALA A 41 -12.20 8.46 -7.00
C ALA A 41 -11.50 9.80 -7.27
N GLN A 42 -10.26 10.01 -6.77
CA GLN A 42 -9.46 11.18 -7.13
C GLN A 42 -9.16 11.22 -8.64
N HIS A 43 -8.87 10.08 -9.26
CA HIS A 43 -8.68 10.01 -10.71
C HIS A 43 -9.97 10.32 -11.48
N ILE A 44 -11.11 9.75 -11.08
CA ILE A 44 -12.42 10.04 -11.70
C ILE A 44 -12.75 11.53 -11.61
N TYR A 45 -12.59 12.11 -10.42
CA TYR A 45 -12.85 13.53 -10.17
C TYR A 45 -11.91 14.44 -10.97
N SER A 46 -10.63 14.07 -11.04
CA SER A 46 -9.63 14.78 -11.85
C SER A 46 -9.98 14.78 -13.34
N VAL A 47 -10.38 13.63 -13.88
CA VAL A 47 -10.77 13.52 -15.29
C VAL A 47 -12.04 14.33 -15.55
N ALA A 48 -13.05 14.21 -14.69
CA ALA A 48 -14.34 14.88 -14.86
C ALA A 48 -14.23 16.42 -14.84
N LEU A 49 -13.35 17.00 -14.02
CA LEU A 49 -13.24 18.46 -13.88
C LEU A 49 -12.09 19.09 -14.66
N PHE A 50 -10.96 18.38 -14.79
CA PHE A 50 -9.73 18.95 -15.34
C PHE A 50 -9.30 18.30 -16.66
N ASN A 51 -10.00 17.26 -17.14
CA ASN A 51 -9.58 16.44 -18.30
C ASN A 51 -8.14 15.93 -18.18
N LYS A 52 -7.69 15.71 -16.94
CA LYS A 52 -6.37 15.16 -16.60
C LYS A 52 -6.55 13.91 -15.78
N ILE A 53 -5.68 12.93 -15.96
CA ILE A 53 -5.76 11.66 -15.22
C ILE A 53 -5.55 11.88 -13.73
N PHE A 54 -4.60 12.72 -13.35
CA PHE A 54 -4.42 13.13 -11.97
C PHE A 54 -3.89 14.56 -11.90
N TYR A 55 -4.75 15.51 -11.58
CA TYR A 55 -4.39 16.91 -11.40
C TYR A 55 -4.22 17.21 -9.91
N CYS A 56 -2.99 17.13 -9.43
CA CYS A 56 -2.64 17.58 -8.08
C CYS A 56 -1.71 18.78 -8.17
N SER A 57 -2.07 19.88 -7.51
CA SER A 57 -1.23 21.06 -7.34
C SER A 57 -1.34 21.60 -5.93
N PHE A 58 -0.20 22.01 -5.37
CA PHE A 58 -0.11 22.66 -4.06
C PHE A 58 -0.19 24.19 -4.14
N ASN A 59 -0.42 24.75 -5.33
CA ASN A 59 -0.47 26.19 -5.51
C ASN A 59 -1.78 26.77 -4.89
N GLU A 60 -1.64 27.54 -3.81
CA GLU A 60 -2.76 28.11 -3.02
C GLU A 60 -3.69 29.02 -3.82
N THR A 61 -3.28 29.47 -5.01
CA THR A 61 -4.05 30.41 -5.82
C THR A 61 -5.36 29.85 -6.41
N ARG A 62 -5.62 28.53 -6.31
CA ARG A 62 -6.85 27.90 -6.85
C ARG A 62 -7.77 27.35 -5.76
N SER A 63 -9.07 27.59 -5.98
CA SER A 63 -10.23 27.33 -5.12
C SER A 63 -10.24 26.00 -4.36
N ASN A 64 -10.93 25.97 -3.20
CA ASN A 64 -11.19 24.85 -2.29
C ASN A 64 -11.45 23.47 -2.94
N THR A 65 -11.92 23.43 -4.19
CA THR A 65 -12.12 22.21 -4.99
C THR A 65 -10.84 21.38 -5.19
N GLY A 66 -9.65 21.97 -4.99
CA GLY A 66 -8.35 21.30 -5.09
C GLY A 66 -7.93 20.50 -3.86
N HIS A 67 -8.51 20.73 -2.67
CA HIS A 67 -8.04 20.09 -1.43
C HIS A 67 -8.13 18.56 -1.47
N PHE A 68 -9.16 18.00 -2.10
CA PHE A 68 -9.25 16.54 -2.23
C PHE A 68 -8.14 15.98 -3.13
N LEU A 69 -7.72 16.72 -4.16
CA LEU A 69 -6.69 16.29 -5.10
C LEU A 69 -5.27 16.60 -4.61
N SER A 70 -5.10 17.55 -3.68
CA SER A 70 -3.79 17.92 -3.12
C SER A 70 -3.22 16.89 -2.14
N HIS A 71 -3.99 15.87 -1.76
CA HIS A 71 -3.58 14.85 -0.81
C HIS A 71 -3.50 13.50 -1.51
N ASP A 72 -2.30 12.97 -1.75
CA ASP A 72 -2.13 11.62 -2.28
C ASP A 72 -2.27 10.58 -1.15
N VAL A 73 -3.49 10.05 -1.01
CA VAL A 73 -3.83 9.10 0.06
C VAL A 73 -3.15 7.74 -0.13
N ILE A 74 -2.74 7.37 -1.35
CA ILE A 74 -2.08 6.08 -1.60
C ILE A 74 -0.57 6.16 -1.43
N ILE A 75 0.07 7.28 -1.75
CA ILE A 75 1.51 7.46 -1.53
C ILE A 75 1.77 8.05 -0.14
N PHE A 76 0.73 8.50 0.57
CA PHE A 76 0.83 9.27 1.81
C PHE A 76 1.60 10.58 1.59
N ASP A 77 1.48 11.15 0.39
CA ASP A 77 2.05 12.45 0.03
C ASP A 77 1.00 13.54 0.25
N PHE A 78 1.11 14.21 1.40
CA PHE A 78 0.24 15.32 1.78
C PHE A 78 0.89 16.70 1.53
N GLY A 79 1.87 16.77 0.63
CA GLY A 79 2.77 17.92 0.48
C GLY A 79 4.18 17.67 0.98
N LEU A 80 4.50 16.41 1.30
CA LEU A 80 5.82 16.01 1.75
C LEU A 80 6.86 16.33 0.67
N PHE A 81 6.61 15.88 -0.56
CA PHE A 81 7.56 16.10 -1.65
C PHE A 81 7.57 17.56 -2.10
N HIS A 82 6.48 18.30 -1.90
CA HIS A 82 6.47 19.76 -2.10
C HIS A 82 7.51 20.44 -1.20
N GLU A 83 7.54 20.11 0.10
CA GLU A 83 8.52 20.68 1.03
C GLU A 83 9.95 20.13 0.83
N LEU A 84 10.12 18.85 0.46
CA LEU A 84 11.47 18.25 0.32
C LEU A 84 12.20 18.65 -0.96
N ILE A 85 11.52 18.61 -2.10
CA ILE A 85 12.13 18.77 -3.43
C ILE A 85 11.56 19.97 -4.21
N ASN A 86 10.74 20.82 -3.58
CA ASN A 86 10.16 22.04 -4.17
C ASN A 86 9.33 21.78 -5.43
N VAL A 87 8.65 20.64 -5.53
CA VAL A 87 7.72 20.34 -6.64
C VAL A 87 6.34 20.94 -6.36
N GLN A 88 5.70 21.57 -7.35
CA GLN A 88 4.40 22.23 -7.16
C GLN A 88 3.19 21.27 -7.24
N GLU A 89 3.45 19.98 -7.45
CA GLU A 89 2.47 18.94 -7.73
C GLU A 89 2.78 17.69 -6.90
N CYS A 90 1.79 16.83 -6.65
CA CYS A 90 2.02 15.55 -5.97
C CYS A 90 3.04 14.71 -6.76
N ILE A 91 3.80 13.87 -6.05
CA ILE A 91 4.86 13.07 -6.68
C ILE A 91 4.35 12.16 -7.81
N ALA A 92 3.13 11.61 -7.69
CA ALA A 92 2.51 10.81 -8.75
C ALA A 92 2.24 11.63 -10.02
N ASN A 93 1.75 12.87 -9.89
CA ASN A 93 1.52 13.72 -11.05
C ASN A 93 2.87 14.16 -11.66
N TYR A 94 3.85 14.47 -10.81
CA TYR A 94 5.19 14.91 -11.24
C TYR A 94 5.95 13.83 -12.02
N LEU A 95 5.90 12.57 -11.60
CA LEU A 95 6.66 11.49 -12.23
C LEU A 95 6.09 11.06 -13.58
N ASP A 96 4.77 10.91 -13.68
CA ASP A 96 4.15 10.32 -14.87
C ASP A 96 2.75 10.85 -15.19
N GLY A 97 2.29 11.93 -14.56
CA GLY A 97 0.93 12.46 -14.71
C GLY A 97 -0.14 11.63 -13.99
N GLY A 98 0.26 10.67 -13.16
CA GLY A 98 -0.62 9.77 -12.40
C GLY A 98 -1.17 8.58 -13.20
N TYR A 99 -0.60 8.25 -14.36
CA TYR A 99 -1.04 7.12 -15.19
C TYR A 99 -0.78 5.77 -14.50
N MET A 100 0.45 5.55 -14.03
CA MET A 100 0.86 4.36 -13.28
C MET A 100 0.08 4.25 -11.99
N ARG A 101 -0.17 5.37 -11.30
CA ARG A 101 -1.02 5.41 -10.10
C ARG A 101 -2.47 5.00 -10.41
N CYS A 102 -3.04 5.47 -11.51
CA CYS A 102 -4.40 5.11 -11.92
C CYS A 102 -4.51 3.60 -12.25
N LEU A 103 -3.60 3.11 -13.08
CA LEU A 103 -3.52 1.69 -13.44
C LEU A 103 -3.32 0.82 -12.19
N TRP A 104 -2.45 1.27 -11.29
CA TRP A 104 -2.21 0.64 -10.00
C TRP A 104 -3.47 0.55 -9.15
N CYS A 105 -4.18 1.67 -8.95
CA CYS A 105 -5.39 1.68 -8.13
C CYS A 105 -6.43 0.71 -8.71
N PHE A 106 -6.58 0.68 -10.03
CA PHE A 106 -7.50 -0.23 -10.69
C PHE A 106 -7.13 -1.71 -10.48
N THR A 107 -5.88 -2.09 -10.76
CA THR A 107 -5.42 -3.47 -10.58
C THR A 107 -5.43 -3.89 -9.11
N GLN A 108 -5.06 -2.98 -8.20
CA GLN A 108 -5.08 -3.20 -6.75
C GLN A 108 -6.50 -3.41 -6.23
N MET A 109 -7.49 -2.64 -6.68
CA MET A 109 -8.90 -2.87 -6.30
C MET A 109 -9.38 -4.26 -6.71
N ILE A 110 -9.02 -4.72 -7.91
CA ILE A 110 -9.38 -6.07 -8.39
C ILE A 110 -8.69 -7.14 -7.53
N ALA A 111 -7.38 -7.01 -7.28
CA ALA A 111 -6.61 -7.96 -6.47
C ALA A 111 -7.11 -8.04 -5.02
N LEU A 112 -7.45 -6.89 -4.43
CA LEU A 112 -8.03 -6.78 -3.09
C LEU A 112 -9.41 -7.44 -3.02
N THR A 113 -10.29 -7.15 -3.99
CA THR A 113 -11.62 -7.76 -4.05
C THR A 113 -11.53 -9.28 -4.18
N LEU A 114 -10.65 -9.77 -5.04
CA LEU A 114 -10.38 -11.21 -5.19
C LEU A 114 -9.87 -11.82 -3.89
N THR A 115 -8.98 -11.14 -3.17
CA THR A 115 -8.43 -11.61 -1.89
C THR A 115 -9.49 -11.65 -0.79
N ILE A 116 -10.33 -10.61 -0.69
CA ILE A 116 -11.45 -10.56 0.26
C ILE A 116 -12.43 -11.70 -0.04
N TRP A 117 -12.81 -11.87 -1.29
CA TRP A 117 -13.67 -12.97 -1.73
C TRP A 117 -13.06 -14.33 -1.38
N THR A 118 -11.78 -14.54 -1.70
CA THR A 118 -11.05 -15.79 -1.44
C THR A 118 -11.00 -16.10 0.06
N THR A 119 -10.69 -15.08 0.89
CA THR A 119 -10.57 -15.25 2.34
C THR A 119 -11.91 -15.39 3.06
N LEU A 120 -13.01 -14.89 2.52
CA LEU A 120 -14.34 -15.01 3.13
C LEU A 120 -15.12 -16.23 2.62
N CYS A 121 -15.14 -16.45 1.31
CA CYS A 121 -16.05 -17.40 0.67
C CYS A 121 -15.44 -18.79 0.46
N ILE A 122 -14.11 -18.91 0.41
CA ILE A 122 -13.44 -20.18 0.11
C ILE A 122 -12.73 -20.69 1.37
N PRO A 123 -13.21 -21.76 2.03
CA PRO A 123 -12.60 -22.26 3.27
C PRO A 123 -11.16 -22.73 3.08
N LYS A 124 -10.84 -23.32 1.94
CA LYS A 124 -9.51 -23.83 1.62
C LYS A 124 -9.10 -23.42 0.20
N PRO A 125 -8.68 -22.16 0.01
CA PRO A 125 -8.41 -21.62 -1.31
C PRO A 125 -7.25 -22.31 -2.01
N HIS A 126 -7.24 -22.23 -3.34
CA HIS A 126 -6.03 -22.54 -4.10
C HIS A 126 -5.03 -21.39 -3.90
N PRO A 127 -3.77 -21.64 -3.53
CA PRO A 127 -2.80 -20.58 -3.20
C PRO A 127 -2.58 -19.56 -4.34
N LEU A 128 -2.70 -19.99 -5.60
CA LEU A 128 -2.65 -19.10 -6.79
C LEU A 128 -3.69 -17.98 -6.77
N LEU A 129 -4.81 -18.10 -6.05
CA LEU A 129 -5.80 -17.01 -5.95
C LEU A 129 -5.27 -15.80 -5.18
N LEU A 130 -4.23 -15.97 -4.35
CA LEU A 130 -3.58 -14.90 -3.61
C LEU A 130 -2.47 -14.20 -4.42
N TRP A 131 -2.03 -14.79 -5.53
CA TRP A 131 -0.92 -14.27 -6.33
C TRP A 131 -1.12 -12.86 -6.88
N PRO A 132 -2.29 -12.50 -7.44
CA PRO A 132 -2.49 -11.13 -7.91
C PRO A 132 -2.23 -10.11 -6.81
N MET A 133 -2.68 -10.42 -5.58
CA MET A 133 -2.47 -9.54 -4.44
C MET A 133 -1.03 -9.54 -3.97
N LEU A 134 -0.34 -10.68 -3.95
CA LEU A 134 1.09 -10.72 -3.62
C LEU A 134 1.90 -9.88 -4.59
N ILE A 135 1.73 -10.07 -5.90
CA ILE A 135 2.50 -9.36 -6.92
C ILE A 135 2.27 -7.85 -6.81
N ILE A 136 1.01 -7.43 -6.70
CA ILE A 136 0.67 -6.02 -6.60
C ILE A 136 1.13 -5.47 -5.22
N GLN A 137 0.85 -6.10 -4.09
CA GLN A 137 1.33 -5.56 -2.80
C GLN A 137 2.87 -5.42 -2.72
N ASN A 138 3.63 -6.38 -3.28
CA ASN A 138 5.09 -6.32 -3.33
C ASN A 138 5.58 -5.16 -4.20
N ALA A 139 5.01 -4.99 -5.41
CA ALA A 139 5.42 -3.90 -6.28
C ALA A 139 5.08 -2.52 -5.69
N TYR A 140 4.02 -2.40 -4.88
CA TYR A 140 3.73 -1.17 -4.14
C TYR A 140 4.72 -0.91 -3.00
N CYS A 141 5.01 -1.93 -2.18
CA CYS A 141 6.03 -1.79 -1.13
C CYS A 141 7.38 -1.39 -1.72
N PHE A 142 7.77 -2.02 -2.82
CA PHE A 142 8.99 -1.67 -3.56
C PHE A 142 8.96 -0.23 -4.10
N GLY A 143 7.83 0.21 -4.65
CA GLY A 143 7.65 1.60 -5.09
C GLY A 143 7.84 2.61 -3.96
N LEU A 144 7.27 2.35 -2.78
CA LEU A 144 7.44 3.22 -1.60
C LEU A 144 8.90 3.23 -1.10
N VAL A 145 9.60 2.10 -1.16
CA VAL A 145 11.04 2.03 -0.83
C VAL A 145 11.87 2.83 -1.82
N ILE A 146 11.62 2.70 -3.12
CA ILE A 146 12.31 3.50 -4.14
C ILE A 146 12.11 4.99 -3.88
N LEU A 147 10.88 5.42 -3.60
CA LEU A 147 10.59 6.81 -3.27
C LEU A 147 11.36 7.26 -2.03
N THR A 148 11.41 6.42 -0.99
CA THR A 148 12.16 6.70 0.24
C THR A 148 13.65 6.85 -0.03
N ILE A 149 14.23 5.98 -0.87
CA ILE A 149 15.65 6.03 -1.23
C ILE A 149 15.94 7.26 -2.11
N ALA A 150 15.05 7.56 -3.07
CA ALA A 150 15.20 8.69 -3.98
C ALA A 150 15.18 10.04 -3.25
N THR A 151 14.55 10.12 -2.08
CA THR A 151 14.53 11.32 -1.22
C THR A 151 15.31 11.14 0.07
N ALA A 152 16.13 10.09 0.19
CA ALA A 152 16.82 9.76 1.44
C ALA A 152 17.74 10.89 1.91
N ASP A 153 18.42 11.58 0.99
CA ASP A 153 19.29 12.71 1.30
C ASP A 153 18.50 13.86 1.96
N LYS A 154 17.40 14.28 1.35
CA LYS A 154 16.54 15.36 1.84
C LYS A 154 15.80 14.97 3.11
N LEU A 155 15.31 13.72 3.16
CA LEU A 155 14.63 13.18 4.33
C LEU A 155 15.56 13.15 5.54
N LEU A 156 16.81 12.71 5.35
CA LEU A 156 17.80 12.64 6.42
C LEU A 156 18.19 14.02 6.93
N VAL A 157 18.36 15.00 6.03
CA VAL A 157 18.61 16.40 6.39
C VAL A 157 17.44 16.96 7.20
N ALA A 158 16.19 16.72 6.77
CA ALA A 158 15.00 17.17 7.49
C ALA A 158 14.87 16.54 8.89
N LEU A 159 15.28 15.27 9.04
CA LEU A 159 15.28 14.56 10.32
C LEU A 159 16.36 15.07 11.29
N PHE A 160 17.58 15.33 10.80
CA PHE A 160 18.67 15.81 11.66
C PHE A 160 18.59 17.30 11.98
N HIS A 161 18.01 18.10 11.08
CA HIS A 161 17.78 19.51 11.26
C HIS A 161 16.27 19.79 11.21
N PRO A 162 15.52 19.47 12.29
CA PRO A 162 14.08 19.65 12.30
C PRO A 162 13.76 21.15 12.23
N VAL A 163 13.45 21.63 11.02
CA VAL A 163 13.14 23.05 10.77
C VAL A 163 11.70 23.35 11.14
N ASN A 164 10.78 22.44 10.78
CA ASN A 164 9.33 22.65 10.87
C ASN A 164 8.63 21.41 11.47
N ALA A 165 7.77 21.63 12.46
CA ALA A 165 6.95 20.56 13.05
C ALA A 165 5.97 19.95 12.02
N HIS A 166 5.49 20.76 11.07
CA HIS A 166 4.63 20.33 9.97
C HIS A 166 5.31 19.30 9.06
N LEU A 167 6.54 19.59 8.62
CA LEU A 167 7.35 18.67 7.81
C LEU A 167 7.57 17.33 8.52
N ASN A 168 7.93 17.38 9.81
CA ASN A 168 8.14 16.16 10.61
C ASN A 168 6.87 15.33 10.74
N LEU A 169 5.70 15.97 10.83
CA LEU A 169 4.42 15.27 10.85
C LEU A 169 4.14 14.57 9.51
N MET A 170 4.44 15.21 8.39
CA MET A 170 4.31 14.61 7.05
C MET A 170 5.25 13.42 6.87
N ILE A 171 6.50 13.55 7.31
CA ILE A 171 7.47 12.46 7.32
C ILE A 171 6.94 11.28 8.16
N LEU A 172 6.36 11.56 9.32
CA LEU A 172 5.77 10.54 10.17
C LEU A 172 4.61 9.82 9.46
N TYR A 173 3.69 10.54 8.81
CA TYR A 173 2.59 9.92 8.08
C TYR A 173 3.08 9.03 6.94
N PHE A 174 4.06 9.49 6.16
CA PHE A 174 4.67 8.69 5.11
C PHE A 174 5.36 7.44 5.68
N ALA A 175 6.15 7.58 6.75
CA ALA A 175 6.85 6.46 7.38
C ALA A 175 5.88 5.42 7.96
N VAL A 176 4.80 5.87 8.63
CA VAL A 176 3.76 4.99 9.17
C VAL A 176 3.01 4.28 8.03
N GLY A 177 2.61 5.01 6.99
CA GLY A 177 1.95 4.44 5.82
C GLY A 177 2.81 3.39 5.12
N THR A 178 4.08 3.69 4.86
CA THR A 178 5.05 2.74 4.30
C THR A 178 5.22 1.52 5.21
N SER A 179 5.36 1.71 6.52
CA SER A 179 5.54 0.61 7.48
C SER A 179 4.33 -0.31 7.55
N ILE A 180 3.11 0.24 7.60
CA ILE A 180 1.88 -0.54 7.62
C ILE A 180 1.73 -1.39 6.35
N ASN A 181 2.09 -0.85 5.18
CA ASN A 181 2.01 -1.58 3.93
C ASN A 181 3.01 -2.73 3.85
N HIS A 182 4.25 -2.52 4.31
CA HIS A 182 5.24 -3.60 4.42
C HIS A 182 4.81 -4.66 5.43
N PHE A 183 4.22 -4.25 6.56
CA PHE A 183 3.69 -5.19 7.53
C PHE A 183 2.55 -6.03 6.96
N PHE A 184 1.64 -5.40 6.19
CA PHE A 184 0.58 -6.13 5.51
C PHE A 184 1.15 -7.12 4.48
N ASP A 185 2.11 -6.70 3.65
CA ASP A 185 2.77 -7.57 2.67
C ASP A 185 3.43 -8.78 3.36
N TYR A 186 4.10 -8.55 4.48
CA TYR A 186 4.73 -9.59 5.27
C TYR A 186 3.70 -10.62 5.80
N ILE A 187 2.57 -10.17 6.36
CA ILE A 187 1.48 -11.07 6.78
C ILE A 187 0.90 -11.82 5.58
N LEU A 188 0.74 -11.15 4.44
CA LEU A 188 0.18 -11.74 3.23
C LEU A 188 1.05 -12.89 2.72
N TRP A 189 2.37 -12.73 2.71
CA TRP A 189 3.34 -13.79 2.39
C TRP A 189 3.26 -14.98 3.35
N HIS A 190 3.22 -14.72 4.66
CA HIS A 190 3.08 -15.77 5.67
C HIS A 190 1.76 -16.55 5.51
N TYR A 191 0.66 -15.84 5.23
CA TYR A 191 -0.62 -16.49 4.94
C TYR A 191 -0.56 -17.33 3.66
N TYR A 192 0.12 -16.86 2.61
CA TYR A 192 0.33 -17.62 1.39
C TYR A 192 1.10 -18.91 1.65
N TRP A 193 2.22 -18.86 2.38
CA TRP A 193 3.01 -20.06 2.70
C TRP A 193 2.22 -21.06 3.54
N TYR A 194 1.39 -20.58 4.47
CA TYR A 194 0.47 -21.46 5.20
C TYR A 194 -0.52 -22.18 4.27
N GLU A 195 -1.17 -21.46 3.35
CA GLU A 195 -2.12 -22.06 2.42
C GLU A 195 -1.43 -22.99 1.40
N GLU A 196 -0.20 -22.67 0.98
CA GLU A 196 0.65 -23.53 0.15
C GLU A 196 1.00 -24.83 0.87
N PHE A 197 1.47 -24.76 2.12
CA PHE A 197 1.75 -25.93 2.94
C PHE A 197 0.50 -26.79 3.12
N GLN A 198 -0.65 -26.17 3.44
CA GLN A 198 -1.94 -26.85 3.54
C GLN A 198 -2.38 -27.47 2.21
N TYR A 199 -2.10 -26.83 1.07
CA TYR A 199 -2.45 -27.35 -0.25
C TYR A 199 -1.61 -28.56 -0.62
N ILE A 200 -0.29 -28.50 -0.42
CA ILE A 200 0.64 -29.61 -0.65
C ILE A 200 0.26 -30.78 0.27
N GLY A 201 0.03 -30.54 1.56
CA GLY A 201 -0.37 -31.57 2.51
C GLY A 201 -1.70 -32.28 2.15
N ARG A 202 -2.62 -31.58 1.48
CA ARG A 202 -3.92 -32.15 1.06
C ARG A 202 -3.88 -32.87 -0.29
N THR A 203 -3.07 -32.38 -1.22
CA THR A 203 -3.10 -32.85 -2.62
C THR A 203 -1.88 -33.68 -3.01
N GLY A 204 -0.80 -33.61 -2.24
CA GLY A 204 0.51 -34.16 -2.59
C GLY A 204 1.16 -33.47 -3.80
N LYS A 205 0.62 -32.35 -4.27
CA LYS A 205 1.08 -31.62 -5.45
C LYS A 205 1.60 -30.24 -5.06
N HIS A 206 2.70 -29.83 -5.69
CA HIS A 206 3.18 -28.46 -5.61
C HIS A 206 2.18 -27.50 -6.26
N VAL A 207 2.09 -26.27 -5.74
CA VAL A 207 1.23 -25.21 -6.28
C VAL A 207 1.64 -24.85 -7.71
N ILE A 208 2.95 -24.81 -7.95
CA ILE A 208 3.55 -24.65 -9.26
C ILE A 208 4.26 -25.97 -9.63
N PRO A 209 3.86 -26.66 -10.71
CA PRO A 209 4.43 -27.97 -11.03
C PRO A 209 5.89 -27.92 -11.53
N PHE A 210 6.43 -26.74 -11.87
CA PHE A 210 7.74 -26.61 -12.51
C PHE A 210 8.93 -26.32 -11.58
N TRP A 211 8.71 -26.09 -10.27
CA TRP A 211 9.77 -25.80 -9.29
C TRP A 211 10.22 -27.04 -8.47
N VAL A 212 10.24 -28.22 -9.09
CA VAL A 212 10.85 -29.45 -8.52
C VAL A 212 12.20 -29.65 -9.16
#